data_AF-A0A9E0T5V9-F1
#
_entry.id   AF-A0A9E0T5V9-F1
#
_cell.length_a   1.000
_cell.length_b   1.000
_cell.length_c   1.000
_cell.angle_alpha   90.00
_cell.angle_beta   90.00
_cell.angle_gamma   90.00
#
_symmetry.space_group_name_H-M   'P 1'
#
loop_
_entity.id
_entity.type
_entity.pdbx_description
1 polymer ?
#
loop_
_entity_poly.entity_id
_entity_poly.type
_entity_poly.pdbx_seq_one_letter_code
_entity_poly.pdbx_strand_id
1 'polypeptide(L)'
;MQLHSHSFVDGQPLKPALAMGALEGLGGNRNPQLAWNDVPAGTQSFALLCIDPDVPTVAEMVGKPGVEIPIEQPRCEFAHWVMADIPADVRGFAEGAWSDGVTAGGKRDPHGPHAARHGLNDYTAWFAGDATMGGDWRGYDGPYPPGNDLRLHHYFFRLYALDVAHLDLPARFTAADLRTAMVGHVLAEAAICGTYSLHPRQHA
;
A
#
# COMPACT_ATOMS: atom_id res chain seq x y z
N MET A 1 10.32 18.49 0.57
CA MET A 1 10.17 17.17 -0.09
C MET A 1 8.84 17.12 -0.79
N GLN A 2 8.81 16.63 -2.02
CA GLN A 2 7.58 16.42 -2.78
C GLN A 2 7.55 14.99 -3.30
N LEU A 3 6.36 14.38 -3.32
CA LEU A 3 6.09 13.06 -3.88
C LEU A 3 5.12 13.22 -5.05
N HIS A 4 5.39 12.53 -6.16
CA HIS A 4 4.55 12.56 -7.35
C HIS A 4 4.53 11.19 -8.04
N SER A 5 3.53 11.00 -8.90
CA SER A 5 3.36 9.82 -9.73
C SER A 5 2.92 10.22 -11.13
N HIS A 6 3.39 9.48 -12.14
CA HIS A 6 2.83 9.49 -13.50
C HIS A 6 1.83 8.34 -13.72
N SER A 7 1.72 7.40 -12.78
CA SER A 7 0.75 6.31 -12.83
C SER A 7 -0.67 6.79 -12.50
N PHE A 8 -0.79 7.83 -11.67
CA PHE A 8 -2.04 8.49 -11.30
C PHE A 8 -1.81 9.95 -10.87
N VAL A 9 -2.87 10.74 -10.88
CA VAL A 9 -2.89 12.12 -10.36
C VAL A 9 -3.42 12.11 -8.93
N ASP A 10 -2.84 12.93 -8.05
CA ASP A 10 -3.29 13.02 -6.65
C ASP A 10 -4.80 13.32 -6.55
N GLY A 11 -5.48 12.56 -5.68
CA GLY A 11 -6.92 12.56 -5.49
C GLY A 11 -7.75 11.88 -6.59
N GLN A 12 -7.13 11.37 -7.66
CA GLN A 12 -7.84 10.77 -8.78
C GLN A 12 -7.89 9.23 -8.70
N PRO A 13 -8.82 8.59 -9.44
CA PRO A 13 -8.95 7.14 -9.46
C PRO A 13 -7.68 6.41 -9.95
N LEU A 14 -7.31 5.35 -9.25
CA LEU A 14 -6.30 4.39 -9.66
C LEU A 14 -6.83 3.53 -10.81
N LYS A 15 -5.96 3.17 -11.74
CA LYS A 15 -6.30 2.26 -12.84
C LYS A 15 -6.34 0.80 -12.34
N PRO A 16 -7.15 -0.09 -12.93
CA PRO A 16 -7.15 -1.53 -12.60
C PRO A 16 -5.77 -2.21 -12.72
N ALA A 17 -4.87 -1.67 -13.54
CA ALA A 17 -3.49 -2.14 -13.63
C ALA A 17 -2.72 -2.03 -12.30
N LEU A 18 -3.11 -1.08 -11.43
CA LEU A 18 -2.49 -0.84 -10.13
C LEU A 18 -3.22 -1.59 -9.00
N ALA A 19 -4.43 -2.10 -9.25
CA ALA A 19 -5.25 -2.76 -8.24
C ALA A 19 -5.01 -4.27 -8.21
N MET A 20 -5.12 -4.88 -7.03
CA MET A 20 -5.14 -6.35 -6.90
C MET A 20 -6.43 -6.93 -7.49
N GLY A 21 -7.56 -6.25 -7.29
CA GLY A 21 -8.86 -6.63 -7.83
C GLY A 21 -9.36 -5.66 -8.89
N ALA A 22 -10.13 -6.17 -9.84
CA ALA A 22 -10.87 -5.41 -10.85
C ALA A 22 -12.34 -5.85 -10.85
N LEU A 23 -13.18 -5.17 -11.64
CA LEU A 23 -14.60 -5.56 -11.79
C LEU A 23 -14.74 -7.02 -12.26
N GLU A 24 -13.80 -7.48 -13.09
CA GLU A 24 -13.74 -8.84 -13.62
C GLU A 24 -12.51 -9.57 -13.06
N GLY A 25 -12.53 -9.91 -11.77
CA GLY A 25 -11.50 -10.75 -11.14
C GLY A 25 -10.28 -9.97 -10.64
N LEU A 26 -9.08 -10.46 -10.95
CA LEU A 26 -7.82 -9.84 -10.51
C LEU A 26 -7.41 -8.71 -11.46
N GLY A 27 -6.88 -7.64 -10.88
CA GLY A 27 -6.23 -6.55 -11.60
C GLY A 27 -4.76 -6.84 -11.90
N GLY A 28 -4.04 -5.83 -12.39
CA GLY A 28 -2.61 -5.95 -12.71
C GLY A 28 -1.71 -6.00 -11.48
N ASN A 29 -2.22 -5.54 -10.31
CA ASN A 29 -1.49 -5.50 -9.05
C ASN A 29 -0.11 -4.83 -9.14
N ARG A 30 0.06 -3.84 -10.04
CA ARG A 30 1.34 -3.16 -10.21
C ARG A 30 1.50 -2.04 -9.20
N ASN A 31 2.65 -1.94 -8.53
CA ASN A 31 2.92 -0.74 -7.75
C ASN A 31 2.90 0.48 -8.69
N PRO A 32 2.40 1.64 -8.26
CA PRO A 32 2.52 2.85 -9.06
C PRO A 32 3.98 3.26 -9.21
N GLN A 33 4.27 3.95 -10.31
CA GLN A 33 5.47 4.78 -10.40
C GLN A 33 5.39 5.82 -9.29
N LEU A 34 6.48 6.00 -8.54
CA LEU A 34 6.62 7.05 -7.54
C LEU A 34 7.95 7.74 -7.78
N ALA A 35 7.99 9.06 -7.64
CA ALA A 35 9.22 9.82 -7.66
C ALA A 35 9.15 10.98 -6.67
N TRP A 36 10.31 11.36 -6.15
CA TRP A 36 10.41 12.42 -5.15
C TRP A 36 11.66 13.27 -5.34
N ASN A 37 11.55 14.52 -4.89
CA ASN A 37 12.59 15.53 -4.94
C ASN A 37 12.51 16.43 -3.69
N ASP A 38 13.31 17.50 -3.65
CA ASP A 38 13.40 18.42 -2.52
C ASP A 38 13.61 17.72 -1.17
N VAL A 39 14.47 16.69 -1.18
CA VAL A 39 14.82 15.87 -0.02
C VAL A 39 15.57 16.74 1.01
N PRO A 40 15.19 16.74 2.29
CA PRO A 40 15.85 17.56 3.30
C PRO A 40 17.31 17.12 3.50
N ALA A 41 18.18 18.09 3.80
CA ALA A 41 19.55 17.80 4.19
C ALA A 41 19.58 16.90 5.44
N GLY A 42 20.56 16.00 5.50
CA GLY A 42 20.67 15.01 6.58
C GLY A 42 19.85 13.74 6.37
N THR A 43 19.07 13.63 5.29
CA THR A 43 18.38 12.37 4.94
C THR A 43 19.40 11.25 4.69
N GLN A 44 19.28 10.15 5.44
CA GLN A 44 20.11 8.96 5.33
C GLN A 44 19.35 7.74 4.79
N SER A 45 18.02 7.74 4.89
CA SER A 45 17.16 6.75 4.22
C SER A 45 15.74 7.29 4.01
N PHE A 46 14.91 6.53 3.31
CA PHE A 46 13.47 6.73 3.26
C PHE A 46 12.69 5.51 3.75
N ALA A 47 11.46 5.76 4.18
CA ALA A 47 10.44 4.73 4.40
C ALA A 47 9.19 5.06 3.58
N LEU A 48 8.45 4.04 3.16
CA LEU A 48 7.23 4.17 2.37
C LEU A 48 6.10 3.33 2.98
N LEU A 49 4.94 3.95 3.11
CA LEU A 49 3.68 3.29 3.47
C LEU A 49 2.63 3.53 2.39
N CYS A 50 1.83 2.51 2.07
CA CYS A 50 0.55 2.67 1.38
C CYS A 50 -0.56 2.19 2.32
N ILE A 51 -1.44 3.09 2.75
CA ILE A 51 -2.50 2.81 3.73
C ILE A 51 -3.86 3.17 3.15
N ASP A 52 -4.83 2.25 3.28
CA ASP A 52 -6.25 2.45 3.06
C ASP A 52 -6.97 2.62 4.40
N PRO A 53 -7.50 3.80 4.76
CA PRO A 53 -8.22 4.02 6.01
C PRO A 53 -9.72 3.72 5.93
N ASP A 54 -10.21 3.27 4.77
CA ASP A 54 -11.63 3.13 4.48
C ASP A 54 -12.13 1.67 4.58
N VAL A 55 -11.31 0.75 5.10
CA VAL A 55 -11.66 -0.68 5.15
C VAL A 55 -12.80 -0.91 6.16
N PRO A 56 -13.89 -1.58 5.74
CA PRO A 56 -15.03 -1.86 6.61
C PRO A 56 -14.68 -2.77 7.79
N THR A 57 -15.13 -2.43 9.01
CA THR A 57 -14.82 -3.24 10.21
C THR A 57 -15.77 -4.41 10.47
N VAL A 58 -16.92 -4.45 9.80
CA VAL A 58 -17.91 -5.54 9.98
C VAL A 58 -17.69 -6.57 8.88
N ALA A 59 -16.76 -7.49 9.12
CA ALA A 59 -16.32 -8.50 8.16
C ALA A 59 -17.49 -9.33 7.60
N GLU A 60 -18.56 -9.52 8.36
CA GLU A 60 -19.73 -10.25 7.92
C GLU A 60 -20.46 -9.57 6.77
N MET A 61 -20.26 -8.27 6.49
CA MET A 61 -20.95 -7.63 5.36
C MET A 61 -20.16 -7.69 4.05
N VAL A 62 -18.86 -7.97 4.14
CA VAL A 62 -17.94 -7.96 2.99
C VAL A 62 -18.31 -9.05 1.98
N GLY A 63 -18.55 -8.66 0.73
CA GLY A 63 -18.83 -9.58 -0.37
C GLY A 63 -20.17 -10.31 -0.28
N LYS A 64 -21.08 -9.92 0.61
CA LYS A 64 -22.39 -10.56 0.76
C LYS A 64 -23.36 -10.19 -0.36
N PRO A 65 -23.93 -11.17 -1.09
CA PRO A 65 -24.92 -10.89 -2.13
C PRO A 65 -26.15 -10.15 -1.57
N GLY A 66 -26.56 -9.09 -2.26
CA GLY A 66 -27.75 -8.30 -1.88
C GLY A 66 -27.59 -7.43 -0.64
N VAL A 67 -26.38 -7.32 -0.09
CA VAL A 67 -26.06 -6.45 1.06
C VAL A 67 -25.12 -5.34 0.60
N GLU A 68 -25.52 -4.10 0.83
CA GLU A 68 -24.67 -2.91 0.63
C GLU A 68 -23.96 -2.58 1.96
N ILE A 69 -22.67 -2.25 1.90
CA ILE A 69 -21.94 -1.69 3.04
C ILE A 69 -22.17 -0.18 3.05
N PRO A 70 -22.81 0.38 4.10
CA PRO A 70 -23.12 1.81 4.16
C PRO A 70 -21.86 2.65 4.36
N ILE A 71 -21.90 3.89 3.86
CA ILE A 71 -20.79 4.85 3.93
C ILE A 71 -20.41 5.11 5.40
N GLU A 72 -21.40 5.13 6.29
CA GLU A 72 -21.32 5.44 7.71
C GLU A 72 -20.77 4.28 8.55
N GLN A 73 -20.58 3.09 7.97
CA GLN A 73 -20.00 1.97 8.70
C GLN A 73 -18.61 2.36 9.24
N PRO A 74 -18.27 2.00 10.50
CA PRO A 74 -16.92 2.21 11.03
C PRO A 74 -15.86 1.58 10.14
N ARG A 75 -14.72 2.29 10.03
CA ARG A 75 -13.59 1.92 9.16
C ARG A 75 -12.32 1.69 9.97
N CYS A 76 -11.39 0.93 9.42
CA CYS A 76 -10.04 0.75 9.94
C CYS A 76 -8.98 0.90 8.84
N GLU A 77 -7.72 1.00 9.26
CA GLU A 77 -6.59 1.00 8.33
C GLU A 77 -6.32 -0.40 7.77
N PHE A 78 -5.82 -0.43 6.55
CA PHE A 78 -5.24 -1.60 5.89
C PHE A 78 -3.97 -1.19 5.15
N ALA A 79 -2.84 -1.79 5.52
CA ALA A 79 -1.56 -1.57 4.88
C ALA A 79 -1.47 -2.37 3.58
N HIS A 80 -1.26 -1.67 2.48
CA HIS A 80 -1.05 -2.22 1.13
C HIS A 80 0.43 -2.29 0.74
N TRP A 81 1.29 -1.47 1.36
CA TRP A 81 2.73 -1.48 1.12
C TRP A 81 3.47 -0.97 2.35
N VAL A 82 4.50 -1.71 2.78
CA VAL A 82 5.38 -1.35 3.89
C VAL A 82 6.83 -1.54 3.44
N MET A 83 7.62 -0.47 3.47
CA MET A 83 9.02 -0.48 3.05
C MET A 83 9.87 0.43 3.94
N ALA A 84 11.04 -0.05 4.34
CA ALA A 84 12.01 0.65 5.18
C ALA A 84 13.39 0.68 4.52
N ASP A 85 14.25 1.56 5.02
CA ASP A 85 15.67 1.69 4.65
C ASP A 85 15.92 1.82 3.15
N ILE A 86 15.04 2.53 2.45
CA ILE A 86 15.27 2.90 1.05
C ILE A 86 16.50 3.83 1.03
N PRO A 87 17.57 3.53 0.28
CA PRO A 87 18.79 4.34 0.31
C PRO A 87 18.57 5.82 -0.04
N ALA A 88 19.32 6.71 0.61
CA ALA A 88 19.17 8.17 0.48
C ALA A 88 19.41 8.73 -0.93
N ASP A 89 20.02 7.98 -1.84
CA ASP A 89 20.27 8.36 -3.24
C ASP A 89 19.14 7.92 -4.18
N VAL A 90 18.22 7.05 -3.75
CA VAL A 90 17.03 6.66 -4.52
C VAL A 90 16.06 7.85 -4.63
N ARG A 91 15.53 8.08 -5.84
CA ARG A 91 14.60 9.18 -6.14
C ARG A 91 13.26 8.73 -6.72
N GLY A 92 13.03 7.42 -6.80
CA GLY A 92 11.78 6.91 -7.31
C GLY A 92 11.83 5.43 -7.67
N PHE A 93 10.66 4.92 -8.03
CA PHE A 93 10.39 3.57 -8.47
C PHE A 93 9.60 3.61 -9.77
N ALA A 94 9.91 2.71 -10.69
CA ALA A 94 9.09 2.51 -11.88
C ALA A 94 7.77 1.79 -11.52
N GLU A 95 6.75 2.01 -12.34
CA GLU A 95 5.50 1.26 -12.24
C GLU A 95 5.78 -0.23 -12.42
N GLY A 96 5.25 -1.05 -11.52
CA GLY A 96 5.42 -2.49 -11.54
C GLY A 96 6.83 -3.00 -11.19
N ALA A 97 7.76 -2.15 -10.75
CA ALA A 97 9.10 -2.56 -10.36
C ALA A 97 9.13 -3.53 -9.16
N TRP A 98 8.10 -3.50 -8.32
CA TRP A 98 8.03 -4.16 -7.01
C TRP A 98 6.86 -5.13 -6.88
N SER A 99 5.93 -5.05 -7.81
CA SER A 99 4.78 -5.91 -7.92
C SER A 99 4.31 -5.90 -9.36
N ASP A 100 4.14 -7.07 -9.97
CA ASP A 100 3.63 -7.21 -11.33
C ASP A 100 2.76 -8.47 -11.40
N GLY A 101 1.52 -8.32 -10.95
CA GLY A 101 0.57 -9.41 -10.75
C GLY A 101 0.44 -9.90 -9.31
N VAL A 102 -0.54 -10.76 -9.10
CA VAL A 102 -0.86 -11.36 -7.80
C VAL A 102 -0.09 -12.67 -7.64
N THR A 103 0.57 -12.85 -6.49
CA THR A 103 1.30 -14.08 -6.15
C THR A 103 0.60 -14.75 -4.97
N ALA A 104 0.10 -15.97 -5.19
CA ALA A 104 -0.52 -16.77 -4.13
C ALA A 104 0.48 -17.03 -2.99
N GLY A 105 0.03 -16.83 -1.74
CA GLY A 105 0.88 -16.93 -0.55
C GLY A 105 1.84 -15.76 -0.34
N GLY A 106 1.71 -14.69 -1.13
CA GLY A 106 2.53 -13.49 -1.03
C GLY A 106 3.89 -13.58 -1.72
N LYS A 107 4.51 -12.41 -1.95
CA LYS A 107 5.81 -12.29 -2.62
C LYS A 107 6.91 -12.64 -1.61
N ARG A 108 7.69 -13.70 -1.89
CA ARG A 108 8.71 -14.23 -0.96
C ARG A 108 9.98 -13.37 -0.88
N ASP A 109 10.34 -12.76 -2.00
CA ASP A 109 11.48 -11.86 -2.14
C ASP A 109 11.09 -10.81 -3.19
N PRO A 110 10.29 -9.79 -2.84
CA PRO A 110 9.98 -8.71 -3.77
C PRO A 110 11.31 -8.03 -4.12
N HIS A 111 11.86 -8.40 -5.28
CA HIS A 111 13.17 -7.99 -5.75
C HIS A 111 13.30 -6.48 -5.66
N GLY A 112 14.34 -6.03 -4.95
CA GLY A 112 14.67 -4.63 -4.86
C GLY A 112 16.09 -4.28 -5.22
N PRO A 113 16.33 -3.12 -5.86
CA PRO A 113 17.64 -2.53 -5.81
C PRO A 113 17.96 -2.18 -4.35
N HIS A 114 19.15 -2.54 -3.89
CA HIS A 114 19.86 -1.84 -2.80
C HIS A 114 19.16 -1.77 -1.43
N ALA A 115 19.53 -2.67 -0.51
CA ALA A 115 19.38 -2.60 0.96
C ALA A 115 17.97 -2.38 1.57
N ALA A 116 16.97 -1.95 0.81
CA ALA A 116 15.63 -1.69 1.29
C ALA A 116 14.93 -2.96 1.75
N ARG A 117 14.13 -2.86 2.81
CA ARG A 117 13.45 -4.00 3.42
C ARG A 117 11.95 -3.86 3.26
N HIS A 118 11.30 -4.91 2.79
CA HIS A 118 9.84 -4.99 2.71
C HIS A 118 9.25 -5.62 3.98
N GLY A 119 8.37 -4.86 4.62
CA GLY A 119 7.55 -5.34 5.73
C GLY A 119 6.35 -6.16 5.23
N LEU A 120 5.60 -6.69 6.19
CA LEU A 120 4.31 -7.34 5.95
C LEU A 120 3.24 -6.29 5.67
N ASN A 121 2.44 -6.53 4.63
CA ASN A 121 1.18 -5.84 4.40
C ASN A 121 0.00 -6.67 4.98
N ASP A 122 -1.18 -6.07 5.08
CA ASP A 122 -2.30 -6.64 5.83
C ASP A 122 -3.02 -7.79 5.09
N TYR A 123 -2.67 -8.06 3.83
CA TYR A 123 -3.08 -9.30 3.16
C TYR A 123 -2.54 -10.55 3.87
N THR A 124 -1.44 -10.41 4.63
CA THR A 124 -0.92 -11.46 5.52
C THR A 124 -1.97 -11.91 6.54
N ALA A 125 -2.63 -10.95 7.19
CA ALA A 125 -3.67 -11.25 8.17
C ALA A 125 -4.98 -11.67 7.48
N TRP A 126 -5.34 -10.99 6.39
CA TRP A 126 -6.55 -11.27 5.62
C TRP A 126 -6.62 -12.71 5.11
N PHE A 127 -5.51 -13.23 4.55
CA PHE A 127 -5.46 -14.58 3.98
C PHE A 127 -4.94 -15.65 4.96
N ALA A 128 -4.73 -15.35 6.24
CA ALA A 128 -4.08 -16.26 7.19
C ALA A 128 -4.76 -17.65 7.31
N GLY A 129 -6.08 -17.72 7.07
CA GLY A 129 -6.85 -18.97 7.09
C GLY A 129 -7.05 -19.64 5.72
N ASP A 130 -6.55 -19.05 4.63
CA ASP A 130 -6.74 -19.55 3.27
C ASP A 130 -5.65 -20.56 2.90
N ALA A 131 -6.04 -21.74 2.40
CA ALA A 131 -5.10 -22.82 2.06
C ALA A 131 -4.20 -22.52 0.85
N THR A 132 -4.61 -21.61 -0.03
CA THR A 132 -3.91 -21.25 -1.27
C THR A 132 -3.22 -19.89 -1.13
N MET A 133 -3.90 -18.93 -0.49
CA MET A 133 -3.47 -17.54 -0.38
C MET A 133 -2.75 -17.24 0.92
N GLY A 134 -2.84 -18.11 1.93
CA GLY A 134 -2.16 -17.94 3.21
C GLY A 134 -0.64 -17.90 3.07
N GLY A 135 -0.03 -16.90 3.70
CA GLY A 135 1.42 -16.70 3.67
C GLY A 135 1.84 -15.30 4.13
N ASP A 136 3.13 -15.01 4.00
CA ASP A 136 3.68 -13.68 4.26
C ASP A 136 3.52 -12.80 3.02
N TRP A 137 2.65 -11.80 3.11
CA TRP A 137 2.45 -10.84 2.03
C TRP A 137 3.38 -9.64 2.24
N ARG A 138 4.38 -9.51 1.36
CA ARG A 138 5.38 -8.44 1.35
C ARG A 138 5.35 -7.67 0.05
N GLY A 139 5.83 -6.44 0.10
CA GLY A 139 5.79 -5.53 -1.04
C GLY A 139 4.43 -4.87 -1.21
N TYR A 140 4.20 -4.33 -2.41
CA TYR A 140 2.92 -3.72 -2.76
C TYR A 140 1.91 -4.80 -3.15
N ASP A 141 0.73 -4.75 -2.54
CA ASP A 141 -0.46 -5.44 -3.04
C ASP A 141 -1.59 -4.41 -3.06
N GLY A 142 -2.12 -4.14 -4.25
CA GLY A 142 -2.93 -2.97 -4.52
C GLY A 142 -4.37 -3.07 -4.04
N PRO A 143 -5.20 -2.05 -4.35
CA PRO A 143 -6.61 -2.02 -4.01
C PRO A 143 -7.36 -3.31 -4.34
N TYR A 144 -8.19 -3.79 -3.41
CA TYR A 144 -9.25 -4.75 -3.68
C TYR A 144 -10.45 -4.49 -2.75
N PRO A 145 -11.06 -3.29 -2.82
CA PRO A 145 -12.19 -2.95 -1.96
C PRO A 145 -13.40 -3.85 -2.28
N PRO A 146 -14.30 -4.11 -1.32
CA PRO A 146 -15.47 -4.93 -1.57
C PRO A 146 -16.35 -4.31 -2.67
N GLY A 147 -16.79 -5.13 -3.63
CA GLY A 147 -17.67 -4.66 -4.72
C GLY A 147 -19.04 -4.19 -4.26
N ASN A 148 -19.42 -4.50 -3.02
CA ASN A 148 -20.64 -4.07 -2.37
C ASN A 148 -20.45 -2.92 -1.37
N ASP A 149 -19.29 -2.23 -1.39
CA ASP A 149 -19.05 -1.07 -0.54
C ASP A 149 -19.46 0.23 -1.24
N LEU A 150 -20.37 0.98 -0.62
CA LEU A 150 -20.81 2.28 -1.14
C LEU A 150 -19.73 3.36 -1.01
N ARG A 151 -18.77 3.16 -0.10
CA ARG A 151 -17.70 4.12 0.15
C ARG A 151 -16.61 4.01 -0.91
N LEU A 152 -16.15 5.15 -1.39
CA LEU A 152 -14.92 5.23 -2.19
C LEU A 152 -13.72 5.08 -1.24
N HIS A 153 -12.81 4.15 -1.54
CA HIS A 153 -11.61 3.94 -0.74
C HIS A 153 -10.46 4.86 -1.21
N HIS A 154 -9.64 5.30 -0.26
CA HIS A 154 -8.50 6.19 -0.47
C HIS A 154 -7.19 5.48 -0.11
N TYR A 155 -6.22 5.47 -1.02
CA TYR A 155 -4.94 4.79 -0.86
C TYR A 155 -3.84 5.83 -0.75
N PHE A 156 -3.41 6.10 0.48
CA PHE A 156 -2.38 7.11 0.76
C PHE A 156 -0.99 6.50 0.65
N PHE A 157 -0.23 6.90 -0.37
CA PHE A 157 1.19 6.63 -0.51
C PHE A 157 1.96 7.72 0.23
N ARG A 158 2.62 7.37 1.33
CA ARG A 158 3.34 8.29 2.22
C ARG A 158 4.81 7.94 2.27
N LEU A 159 5.65 8.89 1.88
CA LEU A 159 7.10 8.79 1.93
C LEU A 159 7.64 9.62 3.10
N TYR A 160 8.54 9.02 3.87
CA TYR A 160 9.23 9.64 5.00
C TYR A 160 10.72 9.74 4.68
N ALA A 161 11.30 10.92 4.87
CA ALA A 161 12.76 11.10 4.87
C ALA A 161 13.27 10.96 6.31
N LEU A 162 14.27 10.11 6.52
CA LEU A 162 14.77 9.74 7.84
C LEU A 162 16.23 10.16 8.04
N ASP A 163 16.59 10.54 9.27
CA ASP A 163 17.95 10.92 9.65
C ASP A 163 18.86 9.74 10.01
N VAL A 164 18.37 8.51 9.88
CA VAL A 164 19.10 7.25 10.08
C VAL A 164 19.13 6.43 8.80
N ALA A 165 20.25 5.75 8.54
CA ALA A 165 20.40 4.90 7.36
C ALA A 165 19.66 3.56 7.49
N HIS A 166 19.45 3.10 8.73
CA HIS A 166 18.83 1.81 9.02
C HIS A 166 18.00 1.89 10.30
N LEU A 167 16.74 1.47 10.22
CA LEU A 167 15.84 1.37 11.38
C LEU A 167 16.06 0.08 12.15
N ASP A 168 15.92 0.14 13.48
CA ASP A 168 15.90 -1.06 14.33
C ASP A 168 14.56 -1.79 14.17
N LEU A 169 14.51 -2.66 13.15
CA LEU A 169 13.33 -3.46 12.81
C LEU A 169 13.73 -4.94 12.71
N PRO A 170 12.87 -5.87 13.18
CA PRO A 170 13.07 -7.29 12.95
C PRO A 170 12.96 -7.61 11.45
N ALA A 171 13.41 -8.81 11.03
CA ALA A 171 13.29 -9.25 9.64
C ALA A 171 11.84 -9.33 9.13
N ARG A 172 10.89 -9.52 10.06
CA ARG A 172 9.45 -9.59 9.80
C ARG A 172 8.78 -8.51 10.66
N PHE A 173 8.38 -7.41 10.02
CA PHE A 173 7.85 -6.21 10.67
C PHE A 173 6.60 -5.72 9.93
N THR A 174 5.74 -4.99 10.63
CA THR A 174 4.46 -4.45 10.14
C THR A 174 4.52 -2.92 9.95
N ALA A 175 3.44 -2.33 9.43
CA ALA A 175 3.32 -0.86 9.39
C ALA A 175 3.38 -0.22 10.79
N ALA A 176 2.89 -0.90 11.83
CA ALA A 176 2.94 -0.42 13.21
C ALA A 176 4.37 -0.43 13.77
N ASP A 177 5.13 -1.49 13.49
CA ASP A 177 6.54 -1.59 13.86
C ASP A 177 7.35 -0.49 13.17
N LEU A 178 7.13 -0.30 11.85
CA LEU A 178 7.79 0.76 11.08
C LEU A 178 7.51 2.15 11.65
N ARG A 179 6.25 2.47 11.94
CA ARG A 179 5.88 3.75 12.58
C ARG A 179 6.56 3.93 13.93
N THR A 180 6.65 2.89 14.73
CA THR A 180 7.34 2.93 16.03
C THR A 180 8.84 3.19 15.85
N ALA A 181 9.49 2.47 14.94
CA ALA A 181 10.92 2.63 14.68
C ALA A 181 11.27 4.02 14.11
N MET A 182 10.36 4.66 13.38
CA MET A 182 10.58 6.01 12.84
C MET A 182 10.45 7.14 13.88
N VAL A 183 9.94 6.88 15.09
CA VAL A 183 9.73 7.92 16.10
C VAL A 183 11.06 8.62 16.41
N GLY A 184 11.08 9.95 16.25
CA GLY A 184 12.28 10.77 16.48
C GLY A 184 13.23 10.88 15.29
N HIS A 185 13.00 10.15 14.20
CA HIS A 185 13.89 10.09 13.03
C HIS A 185 13.34 10.79 11.78
N VAL A 186 12.05 11.17 11.76
CA VAL A 186 11.40 11.78 10.59
C VAL A 186 11.84 13.24 10.40
N LEU A 187 12.52 13.52 9.29
CA LEU A 187 12.90 14.86 8.86
C LEU A 187 11.82 15.56 8.03
N ALA A 188 11.11 14.79 7.19
CA ALA A 188 9.99 15.27 6.38
C ALA A 188 9.07 14.11 5.97
N GLU A 189 7.82 14.45 5.67
CA GLU A 189 6.81 13.55 5.08
C GLU A 189 6.26 14.20 3.80
N ALA A 190 5.93 13.37 2.80
CA ALA A 190 5.14 13.76 1.65
C ALA A 190 4.16 12.64 1.31
N ALA A 191 2.96 13.00 0.85
CA ALA A 191 1.91 12.04 0.53
C ALA A 191 1.17 12.40 -0.75
N ILE A 192 0.74 11.37 -1.47
CA ILE A 192 -0.25 11.44 -2.54
C ILE A 192 -1.29 10.35 -2.33
N CYS A 193 -2.51 10.57 -2.81
CA CYS A 193 -3.65 9.70 -2.61
C CYS A 193 -4.25 9.28 -3.96
N GLY A 194 -4.45 7.99 -4.15
CA GLY A 194 -5.27 7.48 -5.24
C GLY A 194 -6.60 6.96 -4.70
N THR A 195 -7.66 6.98 -5.49
CA THR A 195 -8.96 6.42 -5.08
C THR A 195 -9.30 5.16 -5.85
N TYR A 196 -10.06 4.23 -5.27
CA TYR A 196 -10.53 3.05 -5.99
C TYR A 196 -11.85 2.54 -5.44
N SER A 197 -12.69 2.00 -6.32
CA SER A 197 -13.94 1.33 -5.95
C SER A 197 -14.25 0.25 -6.96
N LEU A 198 -14.79 -0.87 -6.49
CA LEU A 198 -15.38 -1.90 -7.33
C LEU A 198 -16.91 -1.83 -7.36
N HIS A 199 -17.49 -0.81 -6.72
CA HIS A 199 -18.92 -0.66 -6.65
C HIS A 199 -19.51 -0.18 -7.99
N PRO A 200 -20.50 -0.86 -8.58
CA PRO A 200 -20.99 -0.54 -9.93
C PRO A 200 -21.44 0.90 -10.14
N ARG A 201 -22.00 1.57 -9.12
CA ARG A 201 -22.46 2.96 -9.21
C ARG A 201 -21.33 3.98 -9.42
N GLN A 202 -20.07 3.62 -9.15
CA GLN A 202 -18.91 4.49 -9.37
C GLN A 202 -18.41 4.43 -10.83
N HIS A 203 -18.98 3.53 -11.65
CA HIS A 203 -18.57 3.27 -13.04
C HIS A 203 -19.72 3.44 -14.04
N ALA A 204 -20.87 3.93 -13.59
CA ALA A 204 -22.09 4.13 -14.38
C ALA A 204 -22.15 5.50 -15.06
#